data_AF-A0A6J7AA62-F1
#
_entry.id   AF-A0A6J7AA62-F1
#
_cell.length_a   1.000
_cell.length_b   1.000
_cell.length_c   1.000
_cell.angle_alpha   90.00
_cell.angle_beta   90.00
_cell.angle_gamma   90.00
#
_symmetry.space_group_name_H-M   'P 1'
#
loop_
_entity.id
_entity.type
_entity.pdbx_description
1 polymer ?
#
loop_
_entity_poly.entity_id
_entity_poly.type
_entity_poly.pdbx_seq_one_letter_code
_entity_poly.pdbx_strand_id
1 'polypeptide(L)' 'MQALRENESLTENALKKLWPDESQVEKALKTLVSDQLIEAIPRKRYRLPQ' A
#
# COMPACT_ATOMS: atom_id res chain seq x y z
N MET A 1 -4.02 9.66 4.07
CA MET A 1 -2.69 9.00 4.08
C MET A 1 -1.70 9.86 3.30
N GLN A 2 -0.72 10.46 3.98
CA GLN A 2 0.28 11.37 3.38
C GLN A 2 1.45 10.60 2.73
N ALA A 3 1.87 9.46 3.31
CA ALA A 3 3.09 8.73 2.92
C ALA A 3 3.11 8.24 1.46
N LEU A 4 1.98 7.75 0.95
CA LEU A 4 1.82 7.35 -0.47
C LEU A 4 1.71 8.55 -1.42
N ARG A 5 1.33 9.72 -0.90
CA ARG A 5 1.21 10.96 -1.67
C ARG A 5 2.56 11.64 -1.87
N GLU A 6 3.49 11.41 -0.93
CA GLU A 6 4.87 11.91 -0.97
C GLU A 6 5.85 10.91 -1.61
N ASN A 7 5.48 9.63 -1.72
CA ASN A 7 6.30 8.58 -2.34
C ASN A 7 5.54 7.97 -3.53
N GLU A 8 6.06 8.17 -4.75
CA GLU A 8 5.49 7.69 -6.02
C GLU A 8 5.07 6.20 -5.99
N SER A 9 5.79 5.37 -5.25
CA SER A 9 5.36 4.02 -4.90
C SER A 9 6.05 3.52 -3.62
N LEU A 10 5.34 2.76 -2.80
CA LEU A 10 5.87 2.12 -1.60
C LEU A 10 5.91 0.60 -1.76
N THR A 11 6.95 -0.04 -1.25
CA THR A 11 7.01 -1.51 -1.18
C THR A 11 6.13 -2.03 -0.06
N GLU A 12 5.66 -3.28 -0.18
CA GLU A 12 4.95 -3.99 0.88
C GLU A 12 5.66 -3.88 2.23
N ASN A 13 7.00 -3.96 2.24
CA ASN A 13 7.80 -3.87 3.45
C ASN A 13 7.80 -2.46 4.07
N ALA A 14 7.77 -1.41 3.24
CA ALA A 14 7.63 -0.04 3.74
C ALA A 14 6.24 0.21 4.32
N LEU A 15 5.20 -0.38 3.71
CA LEU A 15 3.84 -0.35 4.22
C LEU A 15 3.77 -1.12 5.55
N LYS A 16 4.33 -2.33 5.63
CA LYS A 16 4.44 -3.10 6.88
C LYS A 16 5.07 -2.30 8.04
N LYS A 17 6.05 -1.44 7.77
CA LYS A 17 6.64 -0.55 8.78
C LYS A 17 5.75 0.62 9.20
N LEU A 18 4.83 1.05 8.33
CA LEU A 18 3.87 2.13 8.62
C LEU A 18 2.66 1.64 9.39
N TRP A 19 2.40 0.33 9.36
CA TRP A 19 1.30 -0.28 10.09
C TRP A 19 1.79 -0.94 11.38
N PRO A 20 1.01 -0.83 12.47
CA PRO A 20 1.36 -1.46 13.74
C PRO A 20 1.22 -3.00 13.71
N ASP A 21 0.49 -3.56 12.76
CA ASP A 21 0.22 -5.00 12.66
C ASP A 21 0.36 -5.50 11.22
N GLU A 22 1.37 -6.34 10.97
CA GLU A 22 1.68 -6.86 9.63
C GLU A 22 0.61 -7.83 9.10
N SER A 23 -0.11 -8.52 9.98
CA SER A 23 -1.19 -9.45 9.60
C SER A 23 -2.39 -8.69 9.04
N GLN A 24 -2.64 -7.47 9.54
CA GLN A 24 -3.68 -6.60 9.01
C GLN A 24 -3.28 -5.92 7.70
N VAL A 25 -1.98 -5.72 7.45
CA VAL A 25 -1.49 -5.06 6.24
C VAL A 25 -1.91 -5.81 4.98
N GLU A 26 -1.75 -7.14 4.93
CA GLU A 26 -2.11 -7.88 3.72
C GLU A 26 -3.60 -7.79 3.40
N LYS A 27 -4.46 -7.85 4.43
CA LYS A 27 -5.91 -7.66 4.28
C LYS A 27 -6.24 -6.25 3.83
N ALA A 28 -5.67 -5.25 4.51
CA ALA A 28 -5.86 -3.84 4.17
C ALA A 28 -5.41 -3.55 2.74
N LEU A 29 -4.25 -4.05 2.30
CA LEU A 29 -3.76 -3.87 0.94
C LEU A 29 -4.70 -4.50 -0.09
N LYS A 30 -5.21 -5.72 0.17
CA LYS A 30 -6.21 -6.35 -0.71
C LYS A 30 -7.48 -5.51 -0.81
N THR A 31 -8.01 -5.04 0.31
CA THR A 31 -9.20 -4.18 0.33
C THR A 31 -8.93 -2.85 -0.37
N LEU A 32 -7.82 -2.17 -0.07
CA LEU A 32 -7.46 -0.89 -0.68
C LEU A 32 -7.26 -1.02 -2.20
N VAL A 33 -6.70 -2.14 -2.68
CA VAL A 33 -6.60 -2.43 -4.12
C VAL A 33 -7.98 -2.72 -4.71
N SER A 34 -8.80 -3.50 -4.02
CA SER A 34 -10.17 -3.83 -4.45
C SER A 34 -11.07 -2.59 -4.53
N ASP A 35 -10.92 -1.68 -3.58
CA ASP A 35 -11.64 -0.41 -3.52
C ASP A 35 -11.05 0.65 -4.46
N GLN A 36 -10.04 0.28 -5.27
CA GLN A 36 -9.32 1.15 -6.19
C GLN A 36 -8.72 2.40 -5.50
N LEU A 37 -8.42 2.31 -4.21
CA LEU A 37 -7.76 3.37 -3.44
C LEU A 37 -6.24 3.37 -3.62
N ILE A 38 -5.67 2.23 -3.98
CA ILE A 38 -4.26 2.06 -4.36
C ILE A 38 -4.15 1.10 -5.55
N GLU A 39 -3.11 1.25 -6.36
CA GLU A 39 -2.76 0.30 -7.42
C GLU A 39 -1.59 -0.59 -6.99
N ALA A 40 -1.74 -1.89 -7.22
CA ALA A 40 -0.65 -2.85 -7.07
C ALA A 40 0.20 -2.88 -8.36
N ILE A 41 1.50 -2.64 -8.21
CA ILE A 41 2.49 -2.61 -9.29
C ILE A 41 3.42 -3.83 -9.15
N PRO A 42 4.08 -4.29 -10.24
CA PRO A 42 5.05 -5.38 -10.17
C PRO A 42 6.13 -5.13 -9.11
N ARG A 43 6.68 -6.23 -8.56
CA ARG A 43 7.64 -6.22 -7.43
C ARG A 43 7.05 -5.85 -6.07
N LYS A 44 5.78 -6.21 -5.79
CA LYS A 44 5.12 -5.98 -4.49
C LYS A 44 5.15 -4.50 -4.08
N ARG A 45 4.89 -3.61 -5.04
CA ARG A 45 4.80 -2.17 -4.82
C ARG A 45 3.36 -1.72 -4.93
N TYR A 46 3.04 -0.66 -4.21
CA TYR A 46 1.72 -0.06 -4.18
C TYR A 46 1.86 1.44 -4.35
N ARG A 47 0.97 2.05 -5.14
CA ARG A 47 0.91 3.50 -5.36
C ARG A 47 -0.52 4.00 -5.28
N LEU A 48 -0.71 5.31 -5.18
CA LEU A 48 -2.06 5.89 -5.34
C LEU A 48 -2.46 5.83 -6.82
N PRO A 49 -3.74 5.58 -7.12
CA PRO A 49 -4.28 5.77 -8.47
C PRO A 49 -4.12 7.25 -8.85
N GLN A 50 -3.74 7.50 -10.10
CA GLN A 50 -3.72 8.84 -10.70
C GLN A 50 -5.06 9.13 -11.39
#